data_AF-A0A7S0KT98-F1
#
_entry.id   AF-A0A7S0KT98-F1
#
_cell.length_a   1.000
_cell.length_b   1.000
_cell.length_c   1.000
_cell.angle_alpha   90.00
_cell.angle_beta   90.00
_cell.angle_gamma   90.00
#
_symmetry.space_group_name_H-M   'P 1'
#
loop_
_entity.id
_entity.type
_entity.pdbx_description
1 polymer ?
#
loop_
_entity_poly.entity_id
_entity_poly.type
_entity_poly.pdbx_seq_one_letter_code
_entity_poly.pdbx_strand_id
1 'polypeptide(L)'
;AAVADELWRRCAHLVVPTVVIEQGHPLWEPGLEGTWKACGVNDHLLFNKYEPGGHFSPHTDGASIVDMNRRSLYSMLVYLNRCPDGGGTALFSPPEGTGMGKFVVDPALGVYRWPEEWRTGVAPVEPGTALVFRQDTSHEGVPVGPGHQKIIIRTDVMYERVPPVFIDDVGKQAYDLHREAQSAEGEGDHMTAMRLYRHCRRLCPEYADFVGMA
;
A
#
# COMPACT_ATOMS: atom_id res chain seq x y z
N ALA A 1 5.40 -15.18 11.39
CA ALA A 1 4.30 -15.10 12.38
C ALA A 1 4.72 -14.39 13.68
N ALA A 2 5.50 -15.00 14.58
CA ALA A 2 5.69 -14.47 15.95
C ALA A 2 6.03 -12.96 16.11
N VAL A 3 6.91 -12.39 15.27
CA VAL A 3 7.24 -10.95 15.33
C VAL A 3 6.09 -10.07 14.82
N ALA A 4 5.42 -10.49 13.74
CA ALA A 4 4.27 -9.78 13.18
C ALA A 4 3.09 -9.81 14.16
N ASP A 5 2.84 -10.96 14.81
CA ASP A 5 1.80 -11.11 15.81
C ASP A 5 2.04 -10.22 17.03
N GLU A 6 3.29 -10.14 17.50
CA GLU A 6 3.67 -9.27 18.61
C GLU A 6 3.59 -7.79 18.23
N LEU A 7 3.98 -7.43 17.00
CA LEU A 7 3.82 -6.07 16.50
C LEU A 7 2.35 -5.67 16.42
N TRP A 8 1.50 -6.54 15.87
CA TRP A 8 0.05 -6.32 15.83
C TRP A 8 -0.53 -6.19 17.23
N ARG A 9 -0.19 -7.08 18.16
CA ARG A 9 -0.65 -7.02 19.56
C ARG A 9 -0.33 -5.67 20.21
N ARG A 10 0.83 -5.08 19.89
CA ARG A 10 1.24 -3.76 20.41
C ARG A 10 0.60 -2.60 19.68
N CYS A 11 0.39 -2.70 18.36
CA CYS A 11 -0.01 -1.58 17.52
C CYS A 11 -1.49 -1.58 17.11
N ALA A 12 -2.25 -2.64 17.37
CA ALA A 12 -3.65 -2.77 16.92
C ALA A 12 -4.56 -1.61 17.39
N HIS A 13 -4.28 -1.05 18.56
CA HIS A 13 -5.03 0.09 19.10
C HIS A 13 -4.67 1.45 18.45
N LEU A 14 -3.61 1.49 17.63
CA LEU A 14 -3.12 2.67 16.93
C LEU A 14 -3.52 2.69 15.45
N VAL A 15 -4.08 1.61 14.91
CA VAL A 15 -4.50 1.53 13.51
C VAL A 15 -5.96 1.96 13.33
N VAL A 16 -6.34 2.27 12.10
CA VAL A 16 -7.75 2.50 11.73
C VAL A 16 -8.48 1.14 11.80
N PRO A 17 -9.38 0.91 12.76
CA PRO A 17 -9.92 -0.43 13.02
C PRO A 17 -10.91 -0.89 11.95
N THR A 18 -11.65 0.05 11.36
CA THR A 18 -12.65 -0.21 10.33
C THR A 18 -12.55 0.84 9.24
N VAL A 19 -12.58 0.41 7.98
CA VAL A 19 -12.65 1.27 6.79
C VAL A 19 -13.92 0.90 6.03
N VAL A 20 -14.75 1.89 5.71
CA VAL A 20 -15.93 1.70 4.86
C VAL A 20 -15.61 2.32 3.51
N ILE A 21 -15.58 1.48 2.47
CA ILE A 21 -15.29 1.91 1.09
C ILE A 21 -16.61 1.89 0.31
N GLU A 22 -16.98 3.05 -0.20
CA GLU A 22 -18.15 3.29 -1.04
C GLU A 22 -17.73 4.16 -2.23
N GLN A 23 -18.59 4.28 -3.24
CA GLN A 23 -18.31 5.14 -4.40
C GLN A 23 -18.01 6.57 -3.95
N GLY A 24 -16.87 7.12 -4.38
CA GLY A 24 -16.39 8.44 -3.97
C GLY A 24 -15.45 8.44 -2.76
N HIS A 25 -15.27 7.31 -2.08
CA HIS A 25 -14.19 7.16 -1.08
C HIS A 25 -12.81 7.22 -1.78
N PRO A 26 -11.77 7.84 -1.18
CA PRO A 26 -10.45 7.93 -1.82
C PRO A 26 -9.76 6.60 -2.17
N LEU A 27 -10.13 5.50 -1.50
CA LEU A 27 -9.69 4.12 -1.82
C LEU A 27 -10.64 3.36 -2.75
N TRP A 28 -11.65 4.02 -3.30
CA TRP A 28 -12.65 3.34 -4.11
C TRP A 28 -12.06 2.88 -5.44
N GLU A 29 -12.13 1.58 -5.68
CA GLU A 29 -11.91 0.91 -6.96
C GLU A 29 -13.01 -0.15 -7.10
N PRO A 30 -13.45 -0.48 -8.32
CA PRO A 30 -14.39 -1.58 -8.53
C PRO A 30 -13.94 -2.87 -7.83
N GLY A 31 -14.82 -3.42 -7.01
CA GLY A 31 -14.57 -4.63 -6.23
C GLY A 31 -14.04 -4.37 -4.83
N LEU A 32 -13.83 -3.12 -4.41
CA LEU A 32 -13.42 -2.76 -3.05
C LEU A 32 -14.57 -2.33 -2.14
N GLU A 33 -15.77 -2.16 -2.67
CA GLU A 33 -16.93 -1.70 -1.92
C GLU A 33 -17.27 -2.61 -0.74
N GLY A 34 -17.37 -2.04 0.45
CA GLY A 34 -17.76 -2.77 1.65
C GLY A 34 -17.09 -2.27 2.92
N THR A 35 -17.36 -2.98 4.01
CA THR A 35 -16.74 -2.73 5.31
C THR A 35 -15.54 -3.65 5.49
N TRP A 36 -14.40 -3.06 5.83
CA TRP A 36 -13.12 -3.73 6.02
C TRP A 36 -12.67 -3.55 7.46
N LYS A 37 -12.32 -4.63 8.16
CA LYS A 37 -11.84 -4.60 9.53
C LYS A 37 -10.37 -4.98 9.60
N ALA A 38 -9.57 -4.21 10.32
CA ALA A 38 -8.15 -4.52 10.50
C ALA A 38 -8.01 -5.86 11.24
N CYS A 39 -7.22 -6.78 10.68
CA CYS A 39 -7.09 -8.15 11.18
C CYS A 39 -5.65 -8.54 11.54
N GLY A 40 -4.67 -7.69 11.26
CA GLY A 40 -3.27 -7.98 11.52
C GLY A 40 -2.31 -7.00 10.85
N VAL A 41 -1.03 -7.32 10.90
CA VAL A 41 -0.04 -6.79 9.95
C VAL A 41 0.40 -7.88 8.99
N ASN A 42 0.98 -7.50 7.85
CA ASN A 42 1.57 -8.45 6.92
C ASN A 42 2.72 -9.19 7.62
N ASP A 43 2.78 -10.52 7.48
CA ASP A 43 3.81 -11.35 8.09
C ASP A 43 5.14 -11.34 7.32
N HIS A 44 5.12 -10.83 6.09
CA HIS A 44 6.30 -10.45 5.31
C HIS A 44 6.85 -9.09 5.75
N LEU A 45 7.63 -9.10 6.83
CA LEU A 45 8.28 -7.90 7.38
C LEU A 45 9.55 -7.54 6.59
N LEU A 46 9.66 -6.27 6.17
CA LEU A 46 10.86 -5.73 5.52
C LEU A 46 11.71 -4.97 6.54
N PHE A 47 12.96 -5.39 6.73
CA PHE A 47 13.92 -4.72 7.61
C PHE A 47 14.87 -3.88 6.76
N ASN A 48 14.73 -2.56 6.83
CA ASN A 48 15.51 -1.64 6.00
C ASN A 48 16.51 -0.86 6.86
N LYS A 49 17.75 -0.77 6.37
CA LYS A 49 18.81 0.08 6.93
C LYS A 49 19.24 1.09 5.87
N TYR A 50 19.30 2.35 6.26
CA TYR A 50 19.78 3.46 5.44
C TYR A 50 21.01 4.08 6.10
N GLU A 51 22.12 4.10 5.35
CA GLU A 51 23.38 4.78 5.68
C GLU A 51 23.29 6.29 5.31
N PRO A 52 24.28 7.13 5.68
CA PRO A 52 24.30 8.53 5.27
C PRO A 52 24.07 8.72 3.76
N GLY A 53 23.16 9.64 3.40
CA GLY A 53 22.69 9.87 2.03
C GLY A 53 21.67 8.84 1.50
N GLY A 54 21.48 7.72 2.20
CA GLY A 54 20.44 6.74 1.92
C GLY A 54 19.05 7.37 2.04
N HIS A 55 18.19 7.08 1.08
CA HIS A 55 16.86 7.66 0.95
C HIS A 55 15.91 6.67 0.26
N PHE A 56 14.64 7.04 0.14
CA PHE A 56 13.71 6.30 -0.71
C PHE A 56 12.92 7.29 -1.57
N SER A 57 13.06 7.16 -2.89
CA SER A 57 12.52 8.10 -3.87
C SER A 57 11.01 8.31 -3.73
N PRO A 58 10.45 9.43 -4.20
CA PRO A 58 9.02 9.70 -4.30
C PRO A 58 8.18 8.54 -4.83
N HIS A 59 7.18 8.09 -4.07
CA HIS A 59 6.27 7.01 -4.48
C HIS A 59 4.96 7.03 -3.67
N THR A 60 4.05 6.14 -4.06
CA THR A 60 2.97 5.59 -3.25
C THR A 60 3.22 4.09 -3.06
N ASP A 61 2.57 3.48 -2.07
CA ASP A 61 2.70 2.06 -1.79
C ASP A 61 1.66 1.21 -2.53
N GLY A 62 2.09 0.04 -2.98
CA GLY A 62 1.19 -0.99 -3.49
C GLY A 62 0.53 -1.77 -2.36
N ALA A 63 -0.63 -2.35 -2.64
CA ALA A 63 -1.33 -3.21 -1.69
C ALA A 63 -0.86 -4.66 -1.76
N SER A 64 -0.73 -5.29 -0.59
CA SER A 64 -0.61 -6.73 -0.42
C SER A 64 -2.00 -7.36 -0.53
N ILE A 65 -2.31 -8.01 -1.65
CA ILE A 65 -3.61 -8.62 -1.93
C ILE A 65 -3.53 -10.15 -1.80
N VAL A 66 -4.18 -10.69 -0.77
CA VAL A 66 -4.28 -12.14 -0.54
C VAL A 66 -5.41 -12.71 -1.40
N ASP A 67 -6.62 -12.17 -1.23
CA ASP A 67 -7.82 -12.56 -1.97
C ASP A 67 -8.83 -11.39 -2.04
N MET A 68 -10.05 -11.65 -2.55
CA MET A 68 -11.15 -10.68 -2.65
C MET A 68 -11.59 -10.05 -1.32
N ASN A 69 -11.32 -10.74 -0.22
CA ASN A 69 -11.78 -10.42 1.12
C ASN A 69 -10.65 -10.10 2.08
N ARG A 70 -9.37 -10.22 1.67
CA ARG A 70 -8.23 -9.91 2.53
C ARG A 70 -7.11 -9.20 1.79
N ARG A 71 -6.82 -7.96 2.20
CA ARG A 71 -5.74 -7.14 1.63
C ARG A 71 -5.24 -6.07 2.60
N SER A 72 -4.12 -5.45 2.31
CA SER A 72 -3.71 -4.23 2.98
C SER A 72 -4.43 -2.98 2.45
N LEU A 73 -4.60 -1.98 3.32
CA LEU A 73 -5.07 -0.64 2.97
C LEU A 73 -4.15 0.49 3.50
N TYR A 74 -3.35 0.18 4.51
CA TYR A 74 -2.43 1.12 5.17
C TYR A 74 -1.03 0.51 5.28
N SER A 75 -0.01 1.34 5.15
CA SER A 75 1.38 1.00 5.45
C SER A 75 1.69 1.31 6.91
N MET A 76 2.62 0.54 7.49
CA MET A 76 3.15 0.78 8.83
C MET A 76 4.69 0.76 8.80
N LEU A 77 5.29 1.84 9.27
CA LEU A 77 6.74 1.93 9.50
C LEU A 77 7.00 1.95 11.01
N VAL A 78 7.85 1.07 11.51
CA VAL A 78 8.31 1.04 12.90
C VAL A 78 9.75 1.49 12.95
N TYR A 79 10.04 2.58 13.66
CA TYR A 79 11.39 3.12 13.78
C TYR A 79 12.15 2.41 14.91
N LEU A 80 13.32 1.84 14.59
CA LEU A 80 14.08 0.99 15.51
C LEU A 80 15.24 1.72 16.20
N ASN A 81 15.62 2.89 15.70
CA ASN A 81 16.66 3.72 16.29
C ASN A 81 16.30 5.21 16.17
N ARG A 82 17.09 6.08 16.82
CA ARG A 82 16.99 7.53 16.66
C ARG A 82 17.87 8.01 15.49
N CYS A 83 17.32 8.88 14.64
CA CYS A 83 18.07 9.64 13.64
C CYS A 83 17.69 11.13 13.75
N PRO A 84 18.52 11.97 14.39
CA PRO A 84 18.18 13.36 14.66
C PRO A 84 18.35 14.29 13.46
N ASP A 85 19.09 13.86 12.42
CA ASP A 85 19.33 14.62 11.21
C ASP A 85 18.95 13.80 9.95
N GLY A 86 18.03 14.35 9.15
CA GLY A 86 17.47 13.66 8.00
C GLY A 86 16.69 12.39 8.34
N GLY A 87 16.58 11.46 7.39
CA GLY A 87 16.01 10.12 7.59
C GLY A 87 14.49 10.06 7.81
N GLY A 88 13.81 11.17 8.12
CA GLY A 88 12.36 11.19 8.32
C GLY A 88 11.56 10.59 7.15
N THR A 89 10.32 10.22 7.40
CA THR A 89 9.39 9.86 6.30
C THR A 89 8.55 11.09 6.01
N ALA A 90 8.75 11.71 4.85
CA ALA A 90 7.99 12.88 4.44
C ALA A 90 6.71 12.45 3.71
N LEU A 91 5.60 13.09 4.07
CA LEU A 91 4.27 12.86 3.48
C LEU A 91 3.86 14.08 2.66
N PHE A 92 3.15 13.84 1.56
CA PHE A 92 2.78 14.87 0.59
C PHE A 92 1.31 14.75 0.21
N SER A 93 0.72 15.90 -0.14
CA SER A 93 -0.63 16.01 -0.72
C SER A 93 -0.54 16.77 -2.04
N PRO A 94 -0.22 16.10 -3.16
CA PRO A 94 -0.19 16.73 -4.46
C PRO A 94 -1.55 17.37 -4.81
N PRO A 95 -1.57 18.52 -5.51
CA PRO A 95 -2.82 19.11 -5.98
C PRO A 95 -3.61 18.16 -6.88
N GLU A 96 -4.93 18.31 -6.87
CA GLU A 96 -5.81 17.54 -7.74
C GLU A 96 -5.45 17.75 -9.22
N GLY A 97 -5.53 16.68 -10.02
CA GLY A 97 -5.16 16.71 -11.44
C GLY A 97 -3.64 16.72 -11.72
N THR A 98 -2.79 16.57 -10.70
CA THR A 98 -1.35 16.40 -10.89
C THR A 98 -1.07 15.07 -11.59
N GLY A 99 -0.56 15.13 -12.83
CA GLY A 99 -0.11 13.95 -13.56
C GLY A 99 1.17 13.34 -12.98
N MET A 100 1.45 12.09 -13.37
CA MET A 100 2.68 11.40 -13.00
C MET A 100 3.95 12.15 -13.46
N GLY A 101 5.03 12.05 -12.67
CA GLY A 101 6.36 12.52 -13.08
C GLY A 101 6.72 13.95 -12.70
N LYS A 102 5.92 14.62 -11.86
CA LYS A 102 6.23 15.96 -11.32
C LYS A 102 7.20 15.88 -10.14
N PHE A 103 8.41 15.36 -10.39
CA PHE A 103 9.48 15.32 -9.40
C PHE A 103 10.44 16.48 -9.60
N VAL A 104 11.00 16.98 -8.50
CA VAL A 104 12.13 17.90 -8.53
C VAL A 104 13.41 17.12 -8.27
N VAL A 105 14.53 17.55 -8.84
CA VAL A 105 15.85 16.98 -8.53
C VAL A 105 16.46 17.82 -7.43
N ASP A 106 16.83 17.18 -6.33
CA ASP A 106 17.62 17.80 -5.27
C ASP A 106 18.99 18.20 -5.85
N PRO A 107 19.32 19.50 -5.91
CA PRO A 107 20.55 19.95 -6.57
C PRO A 107 21.82 19.55 -5.81
N ALA A 108 21.74 19.30 -4.50
CA ALA A 108 22.88 18.91 -3.69
C ALA A 108 23.14 17.39 -3.78
N LEU A 109 22.07 16.59 -3.89
CA LEU A 109 22.15 15.14 -3.83
C LEU A 109 21.94 14.42 -5.16
N GLY A 110 21.38 15.10 -6.17
CA GLY A 110 21.08 14.52 -7.48
C GLY A 110 19.94 13.49 -7.46
N VAL A 111 19.07 13.53 -6.44
CA VAL A 111 17.99 12.55 -6.24
C VAL A 111 16.63 13.17 -6.55
N TYR A 112 15.67 12.36 -7.01
CA TYR A 112 14.30 12.82 -7.18
C TYR A 112 13.61 13.01 -5.83
N ARG A 113 12.82 14.08 -5.73
CA ARG A 113 12.03 14.47 -4.55
C ARG A 113 10.65 14.93 -4.98
N TRP A 114 9.66 14.81 -4.10
CA TRP A 114 8.41 15.53 -4.27
C TRP A 114 8.63 17.04 -4.06
N PRO A 115 7.89 17.92 -4.77
CA PRO A 115 7.92 19.35 -4.52
C PRO A 115 7.66 19.70 -3.05
N GLU A 116 8.49 20.59 -2.51
CA GLU A 116 8.46 20.97 -1.08
C GLU A 116 7.10 21.55 -0.70
N GLU A 117 6.49 22.33 -1.59
CA GLU A 117 5.20 22.98 -1.39
C GLU A 117 4.03 21.99 -1.23
N TRP A 118 4.21 20.71 -1.58
CA TRP A 118 3.21 19.66 -1.38
C TRP A 118 3.37 18.92 -0.06
N ARG A 119 4.46 19.17 0.68
CA ARG A 119 4.76 18.46 1.92
C ARG A 119 3.76 18.84 3.00
N THR A 120 3.12 17.82 3.57
CA THR A 120 2.15 17.99 4.67
C THR A 120 2.79 17.75 6.03
N GLY A 121 3.86 16.96 6.08
CA GLY A 121 4.60 16.71 7.31
C GLY A 121 5.76 15.75 7.12
N VAL A 122 6.55 15.59 8.18
CA VAL A 122 7.64 14.62 8.25
C VAL A 122 7.54 13.88 9.57
N ALA A 123 7.42 12.55 9.50
CA ALA A 123 7.49 11.72 10.69
C ALA A 123 8.95 11.65 11.18
N PRO A 124 9.22 11.97 12.46
CA PRO A 124 10.56 11.91 13.01
C PRO A 124 11.01 10.44 13.18
N VAL A 125 12.32 10.22 13.17
CA VAL A 125 12.91 8.89 13.37
C VAL A 125 13.19 8.70 14.86
N GLU A 126 12.17 8.28 15.60
CA GLU A 126 12.24 8.05 17.05
C GLU A 126 12.01 6.58 17.41
N PRO A 127 12.90 5.94 18.19
CA PRO A 127 12.82 4.51 18.46
C PRO A 127 11.53 4.14 19.20
N GLY A 128 10.88 3.07 18.75
CA GLY A 128 9.64 2.56 19.33
C GLY A 128 8.38 3.29 18.86
N THR A 129 8.51 4.31 18.01
CA THR A 129 7.35 4.95 17.34
C THR A 129 6.97 4.18 16.08
N ALA A 130 5.70 4.30 15.71
CA ALA A 130 5.16 3.77 14.46
C ALA A 130 4.46 4.88 13.68
N LEU A 131 4.69 4.92 12.37
CA LEU A 131 3.94 5.74 11.43
C LEU A 131 2.98 4.82 10.66
N VAL A 132 1.68 5.14 10.72
CA VAL A 132 0.63 4.46 9.94
C VAL A 132 -0.01 5.45 8.99
N PHE A 133 -0.06 5.11 7.70
CA PHE A 133 -0.61 5.98 6.67
C PHE A 133 -1.23 5.17 5.54
N ARG A 134 -2.15 5.78 4.80
CA ARG A 134 -2.91 5.12 3.72
C ARG A 134 -1.97 4.85 2.54
N GLN A 135 -2.06 3.68 1.89
CA GLN A 135 -1.05 3.24 0.92
C GLN A 135 -0.90 4.16 -0.31
N ASP A 136 -1.96 4.83 -0.71
CA ASP A 136 -1.96 5.83 -1.79
C ASP A 136 -1.51 7.23 -1.35
N THR A 137 -1.05 7.40 -0.10
CA THR A 137 -0.42 8.65 0.33
C THR A 137 0.94 8.80 -0.33
N SER A 138 1.15 9.88 -1.08
CA SER A 138 2.45 10.23 -1.63
C SER A 138 3.47 10.46 -0.52
N HIS A 139 4.60 9.75 -0.57
CA HIS A 139 5.63 9.85 0.45
C HIS A 139 7.02 9.57 -0.11
N GLU A 140 8.03 9.89 0.69
CA GLU A 140 9.43 9.60 0.40
C GLU A 140 10.23 9.41 1.71
N GLY A 141 11.36 8.72 1.63
CA GLY A 141 12.34 8.68 2.72
C GLY A 141 13.33 9.83 2.56
N VAL A 142 13.33 10.78 3.50
CA VAL A 142 14.28 11.90 3.52
C VAL A 142 15.70 11.34 3.62
N PRO A 143 16.68 11.86 2.85
CA PRO A 143 18.08 11.46 2.95
C PRO A 143 18.59 11.50 4.38
N VAL A 144 19.30 10.45 4.80
CA VAL A 144 19.92 10.39 6.14
C VAL A 144 21.12 11.33 6.22
N GLY A 145 21.21 12.12 7.31
CA GLY A 145 22.29 13.07 7.51
C GLY A 145 23.67 12.42 7.71
N PRO A 146 24.77 13.17 7.49
CA PRO A 146 26.13 12.67 7.72
C PRO A 146 26.34 12.13 9.13
N GLY A 147 26.95 10.94 9.25
CA GLY A 147 27.24 10.31 10.55
C GLY A 147 26.03 9.68 11.24
N HIS A 148 24.86 9.66 10.61
CA HIS A 148 23.64 9.05 11.14
C HIS A 148 23.20 7.82 10.34
N GLN A 149 22.29 7.03 10.91
CA GLN A 149 21.67 5.88 10.26
C GLN A 149 20.19 5.81 10.61
N LYS A 150 19.39 5.23 9.73
CA LYS A 150 17.98 4.90 9.98
C LYS A 150 17.75 3.41 9.80
N ILE A 151 17.07 2.81 10.76
CA ILE A 151 16.66 1.40 10.74
C ILE A 151 15.16 1.35 10.98
N ILE A 152 14.43 0.70 10.08
CA ILE A 152 12.97 0.55 10.17
C ILE A 152 12.53 -0.88 9.90
N ILE A 153 11.38 -1.24 10.46
CA ILE A 153 10.55 -2.33 9.95
C ILE A 153 9.46 -1.67 9.10
N ARG A 154 9.27 -2.15 7.87
CA ARG A 154 8.11 -1.84 7.04
C ARG A 154 7.23 -3.07 6.94
N THR A 155 5.94 -2.87 7.16
CA THR A 155 4.87 -3.85 6.97
C THR A 155 3.60 -3.10 6.54
N ASP A 156 2.53 -3.84 6.31
CA ASP A 156 1.21 -3.28 5.99
C ASP A 156 0.19 -3.68 7.07
N VAL A 157 -0.81 -2.84 7.31
CA VAL A 157 -1.99 -3.22 8.09
C VAL A 157 -2.94 -3.98 7.18
N MET A 158 -3.19 -5.23 7.53
CA MET A 158 -4.08 -6.13 6.80
C MET A 158 -5.52 -5.95 7.26
N TYR A 159 -6.44 -6.03 6.30
CA TYR A 159 -7.87 -5.89 6.51
C TYR A 159 -8.63 -7.08 5.92
N GLU A 160 -9.70 -7.46 6.59
CA GLU A 160 -10.67 -8.45 6.13
C GLU A 160 -12.04 -7.81 5.87
N ARG A 161 -12.67 -8.19 4.77
CA ARG A 161 -14.01 -7.73 4.39
C ARG A 161 -15.07 -8.40 5.26
N VAL A 162 -16.03 -7.60 5.74
CA VAL A 162 -17.14 -8.05 6.58
C VAL A 162 -18.47 -7.46 6.08
N PRO A 163 -19.42 -8.27 5.58
CA PRO A 163 -19.31 -9.72 5.33
C PRO A 163 -18.37 -10.01 4.13
N PRO A 164 -17.78 -11.22 4.06
CA PRO A 164 -17.03 -11.62 2.89
C PRO A 164 -17.96 -11.84 1.69
N VAL A 165 -17.43 -11.68 0.49
CA VAL A 165 -18.13 -11.85 -0.79
C VAL A 165 -17.48 -12.95 -1.63
N PHE A 166 -18.26 -13.61 -2.50
CA PHE A 166 -17.75 -14.61 -3.46
C PHE A 166 -16.92 -15.73 -2.81
N ILE A 167 -17.38 -16.25 -1.66
CA ILE A 167 -16.67 -17.27 -0.88
C ILE A 167 -16.90 -18.71 -1.36
N ASP A 168 -17.85 -18.92 -2.28
CA ASP A 168 -18.11 -20.20 -2.89
C ASP A 168 -17.05 -20.54 -3.96
N ASP A 169 -17.08 -21.77 -4.46
CA ASP A 169 -16.06 -22.24 -5.40
C ASP A 169 -16.12 -21.51 -6.74
N VAL A 170 -17.33 -21.10 -7.16
CA VAL A 170 -17.55 -20.33 -8.39
C VAL A 170 -16.93 -18.94 -8.27
N GLY A 171 -17.17 -18.24 -7.15
CA GLY A 171 -16.60 -16.93 -6.88
C GLY A 171 -15.09 -16.93 -6.76
N LYS A 172 -14.51 -17.94 -6.09
CA LYS A 172 -13.05 -18.14 -6.00
C LYS A 172 -12.43 -18.37 -7.38
N GLN A 173 -13.01 -19.26 -8.19
CA GLN A 173 -12.53 -19.50 -9.55
C GLN A 173 -12.66 -18.26 -10.43
N ALA A 174 -13.71 -17.46 -10.27
CA ALA A 174 -13.86 -16.19 -10.98
C ALA A 174 -12.75 -15.19 -10.59
N TYR A 175 -12.43 -15.09 -9.30
CA TYR A 175 -11.29 -14.31 -8.82
C TYR A 175 -9.96 -14.76 -9.42
N ASP A 176 -9.68 -16.07 -9.40
CA ASP A 176 -8.44 -16.62 -9.94
C ASP A 176 -8.31 -16.32 -11.45
N LEU A 177 -9.38 -16.56 -12.22
CA LEU A 177 -9.43 -16.21 -13.65
C LEU A 177 -9.19 -14.72 -13.90
N HIS A 178 -9.75 -13.85 -13.06
CA HIS A 178 -9.56 -12.41 -13.16
C HIS A 178 -8.10 -12.02 -12.88
N ARG A 179 -7.49 -12.58 -11.82
CA ARG A 179 -6.07 -12.33 -11.54
C ARG A 179 -5.15 -12.80 -12.66
N GLU A 180 -5.41 -13.99 -13.20
CA GLU A 180 -4.64 -14.53 -14.34
C GLU A 180 -4.80 -13.63 -15.58
N ALA A 181 -6.01 -13.10 -15.81
CA ALA A 181 -6.26 -12.16 -16.91
C ALA A 181 -5.45 -10.87 -16.77
N GLN A 182 -5.43 -10.28 -15.56
CA GLN A 182 -4.65 -9.07 -15.26
C GLN A 182 -3.14 -9.31 -15.41
N SER A 183 -2.64 -10.49 -15.01
CA SER A 183 -1.24 -10.86 -15.19
C SER A 183 -0.88 -10.97 -16.67
N ALA A 184 -1.68 -11.68 -17.46
CA ALA A 184 -1.46 -11.82 -18.90
C ALA A 184 -1.50 -10.45 -19.62
N GLU A 185 -2.39 -9.56 -19.20
CA GLU A 185 -2.46 -8.19 -19.73
C GLU A 185 -1.20 -7.38 -19.40
N GLY A 186 -0.72 -7.45 -18.15
CA GLY A 186 0.52 -6.80 -17.72
C GLY A 186 1.78 -7.30 -18.45
N GLU A 187 1.76 -8.56 -18.90
CA GLU A 187 2.81 -9.18 -19.72
C GLU A 187 2.67 -8.88 -21.22
N GLY A 188 1.60 -8.21 -21.65
CA GLY A 188 1.31 -7.90 -23.05
C GLY A 188 0.66 -9.04 -23.84
N ASP A 189 0.28 -10.16 -23.21
CA ASP A 189 -0.50 -11.24 -23.83
C ASP A 189 -2.01 -10.90 -23.80
N HIS A 190 -2.37 -9.93 -24.62
CA HIS A 190 -3.75 -9.44 -24.70
C HIS A 190 -4.75 -10.50 -25.18
N MET A 191 -4.31 -11.51 -25.95
CA MET A 191 -5.19 -12.57 -26.45
C MET A 191 -5.57 -13.55 -25.34
N THR A 192 -4.61 -13.93 -24.50
CA THR A 192 -4.88 -14.76 -23.32
C THR A 192 -5.70 -13.97 -22.30
N ALA A 193 -5.35 -12.72 -22.01
CA ALA A 193 -6.11 -11.86 -21.11
C ALA A 193 -7.59 -11.76 -21.52
N MET A 194 -7.87 -11.44 -22.79
CA MET A 194 -9.24 -11.35 -23.31
C MET A 194 -10.02 -12.67 -23.14
N ARG A 195 -9.37 -13.83 -23.40
CA ARG A 195 -10.01 -15.14 -23.21
C ARG A 195 -10.35 -15.40 -21.74
N LEU A 196 -9.44 -15.07 -20.84
CA LEU A 196 -9.62 -15.25 -19.40
C LEU A 196 -10.72 -14.33 -18.84
N TYR A 197 -10.74 -13.06 -19.24
CA TYR A 197 -11.81 -12.12 -18.86
C TYR A 197 -13.20 -12.62 -19.33
N ARG A 198 -13.31 -13.08 -20.58
CA ARG A 198 -14.56 -13.67 -21.09
C ARG A 198 -14.96 -14.94 -20.35
N HIS A 199 -13.99 -15.76 -19.95
CA HIS A 199 -14.25 -16.96 -19.18
C HIS A 199 -14.79 -16.60 -17.79
N CYS A 200 -14.11 -15.70 -17.08
CA CYS A 200 -14.53 -15.19 -15.78
C CYS A 200 -15.97 -14.65 -15.83
N ARG A 201 -16.29 -13.76 -16.79
CA ARG A 201 -17.64 -13.19 -16.92
C ARG A 201 -18.72 -14.24 -17.20
N ARG A 202 -18.41 -15.27 -17.98
CA ARG A 202 -19.35 -16.38 -18.24
C ARG A 202 -19.53 -17.28 -17.01
N LEU A 203 -18.47 -17.44 -16.21
CA LEU A 203 -18.48 -18.27 -15.01
C LEU A 203 -19.27 -17.61 -13.87
N CYS A 204 -19.06 -16.32 -13.62
CA CYS A 204 -19.74 -15.57 -12.57
C CYS A 204 -20.00 -14.12 -13.03
N PRO A 205 -21.17 -13.85 -13.65
CA PRO A 205 -21.54 -12.52 -14.09
C PRO A 205 -21.58 -11.50 -12.95
N GLU A 206 -22.08 -11.88 -11.77
CA GLU A 206 -22.19 -11.01 -10.60
C GLU A 206 -20.82 -10.58 -10.08
N TYR A 207 -19.83 -11.48 -10.11
CA TYR A 207 -18.44 -11.15 -9.80
C TYR A 207 -17.86 -10.18 -10.81
N ALA A 208 -18.06 -10.44 -12.11
CA ALA A 208 -17.55 -9.60 -13.18
C ALA A 208 -18.13 -8.18 -13.10
N ASP A 209 -19.42 -8.05 -12.83
CA ASP A 209 -20.07 -6.75 -12.62
C ASP A 209 -19.52 -6.06 -11.35
N PHE A 210 -19.31 -6.82 -10.26
CA PHE A 210 -18.78 -6.30 -9.01
C PHE A 210 -17.37 -5.70 -9.14
N VAL A 211 -16.50 -6.33 -9.93
CA VAL A 211 -15.13 -5.85 -10.15
C VAL A 211 -15.00 -4.94 -11.38
N GLY A 212 -16.12 -4.51 -11.96
CA GLY A 212 -16.14 -3.55 -13.08
C GLY A 212 -15.56 -4.10 -14.38
N MET A 213 -15.61 -5.42 -14.60
CA MET A 213 -15.21 -6.00 -15.88
C MET A 213 -16.20 -5.61 -16.98
N ALA A 214 -15.68 -5.03 -18.07
CA ALA A 214 -16.43 -4.74 -19.29
C ALA A 214 -16.62 -5.99 -20.17
#